data_AF-A0A8J6MXE0-F1
#
_entry.id   AF-A0A8J6MXE0-F1
#
_cell.length_a   1.000
_cell.length_b   1.000
_cell.length_c   1.000
_cell.angle_alpha   90.00
_cell.angle_beta   90.00
_cell.angle_gamma   90.00
#
_symmetry.space_group_name_H-M   'P 1'
#
loop_
_entity.id
_entity.type
_entity.pdbx_description
1 polymer ?
#
loop_
_entity_poly.entity_id
_entity_poly.type
_entity_poly.pdbx_seq_one_letter_code
_entity_poly.pdbx_strand_id
1 'polypeptide(L)'
;MGAFLLAKQAGFDIDFRFEDQPIPEASFYLLPCVTGVMGVAKQRWEQLLLKVHEGATLYISSNDGYMLNFAEITGLTVQNRSRRASEAKVLLGGVGEHTELTLPGTFKLEFSNDRAEILAAEPDGNPVLTKASYGKGWVYFCSLPLELAMSQQPGVSYQPDKFPFWRMYETISREVLNVRVLHVNEPLIGITEHPSDESSRIAVLINYSPEVNEVQLTLKAGWRLDESLYGNLPQERDGTILIKIEPNDAFIVKLSY
;
A
#
# COMPACT_ATOMS: atom_id res chain seq x y z
N MET A 1 5.41 10.16 -6.02
CA MET A 1 5.40 9.19 -7.13
C MET A 1 5.43 7.74 -6.63
N GLY A 2 6.43 7.31 -5.86
CA GLY A 2 6.53 5.91 -5.40
C GLY A 2 5.31 5.37 -4.64
N ALA A 3 4.76 6.16 -3.71
CA ALA A 3 3.53 5.79 -2.99
C ALA A 3 2.33 5.52 -3.93
N PHE A 4 2.18 6.31 -4.99
CA PHE A 4 1.10 6.13 -5.97
C PHE A 4 1.23 4.82 -6.73
N LEU A 5 2.44 4.52 -7.21
CA LEU A 5 2.70 3.26 -7.92
C LEU A 5 2.45 2.05 -7.03
N LEU A 6 2.92 2.09 -5.78
CA LEU A 6 2.69 1.01 -4.82
C LEU A 6 1.20 0.85 -4.49
N ALA A 7 0.47 1.95 -4.31
CA ALA A 7 -0.98 1.92 -4.06
C ALA A 7 -1.73 1.30 -5.25
N LYS A 8 -1.38 1.67 -6.48
CA LYS A 8 -1.97 1.11 -7.70
C LYS A 8 -1.68 -0.40 -7.83
N GLN A 9 -0.42 -0.80 -7.65
CA GLN A 9 -0.04 -2.23 -7.67
C GLN A 9 -0.71 -3.03 -6.54
N ALA A 10 -0.96 -2.41 -5.38
CA ALA A 10 -1.68 -3.01 -4.26
C ALA A 10 -3.21 -2.88 -4.39
N GLY A 11 -3.73 -2.30 -5.47
CA GLY A 11 -5.16 -2.27 -5.76
C GLY A 11 -5.98 -1.22 -5.01
N PHE A 12 -5.41 -0.09 -4.57
CA PHE A 12 -6.17 1.03 -4.00
C PHE A 12 -5.76 2.40 -4.56
N ASP A 13 -6.64 3.39 -4.37
CA ASP A 13 -6.41 4.77 -4.79
C ASP A 13 -5.97 5.64 -3.62
N ILE A 14 -5.19 6.68 -3.92
CA ILE A 14 -4.76 7.68 -2.95
C ILE A 14 -5.02 9.08 -3.49
N ASP A 15 -5.40 9.98 -2.58
CA ASP A 15 -5.47 11.42 -2.83
C ASP A 15 -4.26 12.12 -2.21
N PHE A 16 -3.74 13.13 -2.91
CA PHE A 16 -2.61 13.91 -2.43
C PHE A 16 -3.05 15.16 -1.69
N ARG A 17 -2.37 15.46 -0.58
CA ARG A 17 -2.52 16.70 0.18
C ARG A 17 -1.15 17.29 0.44
N PHE A 18 -1.05 18.61 0.28
CA PHE A 18 0.12 19.35 0.71
C PHE A 18 0.07 19.64 2.22
N GLU A 19 1.22 19.85 2.84
CA GLU A 19 1.36 20.05 4.28
C GLU A 19 0.59 21.27 4.83
N ASP A 20 0.39 22.27 3.99
CA ASP A 20 -0.33 23.50 4.31
C ASP A 20 -1.86 23.34 4.17
N GLN A 21 -2.34 22.28 3.53
CA GLN A 21 -3.76 22.02 3.33
C GLN A 21 -4.40 21.33 4.55
N PRO A 22 -5.72 21.53 4.78
CA PRO A 22 -6.46 20.77 5.78
C PRO A 22 -6.37 19.26 5.54
N ILE A 23 -6.28 18.49 6.62
CA ILE A 23 -6.34 17.04 6.57
C ILE A 23 -7.80 16.64 6.31
N PRO A 24 -8.12 15.96 5.19
CA PRO A 24 -9.48 15.52 4.90
C PRO A 24 -9.91 14.39 5.84
N GLU A 25 -11.21 14.15 5.95
CA GLU A 25 -11.72 12.91 6.56
C GLU A 25 -11.34 11.72 5.67
N ALA A 26 -10.65 10.74 6.24
CA ALA A 26 -10.31 9.49 5.60
C ALA A 26 -10.17 8.38 6.65
N SER A 27 -10.43 7.14 6.26
CA SER A 27 -10.17 5.97 7.10
C SER A 27 -8.70 5.56 7.10
N PHE A 28 -7.91 6.01 6.12
CA PHE A 28 -6.51 5.65 5.96
C PHE A 28 -5.66 6.83 5.48
N TYR A 29 -4.60 7.13 6.23
CA TYR A 29 -3.64 8.20 5.95
C TYR A 29 -2.26 7.61 5.70
N LEU A 30 -1.51 8.18 4.74
CA LEU A 30 -0.15 7.75 4.41
C LEU A 30 0.82 8.93 4.57
N LEU A 31 1.91 8.70 5.32
CA LEU A 31 3.07 9.59 5.42
C LEU A 31 4.31 8.84 4.90
N PRO A 32 4.48 8.79 3.56
CA PRO A 32 5.57 8.05 2.95
C PRO A 32 6.92 8.78 3.08
N CYS A 33 7.96 8.02 3.43
CA CYS A 33 9.36 8.42 3.46
C CYS A 33 9.62 9.74 4.20
N VAL A 34 9.18 9.80 5.46
CA VAL A 34 9.48 10.94 6.34
C VAL A 34 11.00 11.13 6.42
N THR A 35 11.45 12.36 6.15
CA THR A 35 12.86 12.75 6.11
C THR A 35 13.16 13.93 7.03
N GLY A 36 14.41 13.99 7.49
CA GLY A 36 14.95 15.14 8.24
C GLY A 36 14.27 15.45 9.59
N VAL A 37 14.56 16.66 10.09
CA VAL A 37 14.03 17.18 11.37
C VAL A 37 12.79 18.07 11.19
N MET A 38 12.58 18.57 9.97
CA MET A 38 11.46 19.41 9.58
C MET A 38 10.39 18.55 8.89
N GLY A 39 9.93 17.52 9.59
CA GLY A 39 8.83 16.69 9.11
C GLY A 39 7.49 17.42 9.15
N VAL A 40 6.41 16.71 9.46
CA VAL A 40 5.07 17.30 9.58
C VAL A 40 5.03 18.34 10.69
N ALA A 41 4.55 19.55 10.39
CA ALA A 41 4.37 20.61 11.38
C ALA A 41 3.55 20.11 12.58
N LYS A 42 3.97 20.46 13.81
CA LYS A 42 3.39 19.92 15.06
C LYS A 42 1.85 19.97 15.09
N GLN A 43 1.25 21.08 14.69
CA GLN A 43 -0.20 21.23 14.66
C GLN A 43 -0.88 20.23 13.70
N ARG A 44 -0.30 20.01 12.51
CA ARG A 44 -0.80 19.02 11.53
C ARG A 44 -0.61 17.61 12.03
N TRP A 45 0.52 17.35 12.67
CA TRP A 45 0.83 16.07 13.30
C TRP A 45 -0.20 15.72 14.39
N GLU A 46 -0.52 16.66 15.28
CA GLU A 46 -1.54 16.47 16.32
C GLU A 46 -2.95 16.26 15.74
N GLN A 47 -3.31 17.01 14.68
CA GLN A 47 -4.59 16.81 13.97
C GLN A 47 -4.68 15.42 13.36
N LEU A 48 -3.61 14.94 12.73
CA LEU A 48 -3.56 13.60 12.16
C LEU A 48 -3.67 12.53 13.25
N LEU A 49 -2.89 12.67 14.33
CA LEU A 49 -2.94 11.72 15.44
C LEU A 49 -4.31 11.68 16.12
N LEU A 50 -5.02 12.80 16.21
CA LEU A 50 -6.40 12.80 16.70
C LEU A 50 -7.31 11.93 15.81
N LYS A 51 -7.21 12.03 14.48
CA LYS A 51 -7.97 11.19 13.55
C LYS A 51 -7.69 9.70 13.75
N VAL A 52 -6.41 9.34 13.93
CA VAL A 52 -6.02 7.95 14.22
C VAL A 52 -6.58 7.51 15.56
N HIS A 53 -6.43 8.32 16.60
CA HIS A 53 -6.95 8.04 17.93
C HIS A 53 -8.47 7.82 17.93
N GLU A 54 -9.20 8.52 17.06
CA GLU A 54 -10.65 8.38 16.88
C GLU A 54 -11.08 7.14 16.07
N GLY A 55 -10.16 6.51 15.33
CA GLY A 55 -10.42 5.23 14.65
C GLY A 55 -9.78 5.08 13.26
N ALA A 56 -9.12 6.10 12.72
CA ALA A 56 -8.45 5.98 11.43
C ALA A 56 -7.15 5.16 11.52
N THR A 57 -6.68 4.70 10.36
CA THR A 57 -5.38 4.03 10.21
C THR A 57 -4.35 5.01 9.65
N LEU A 58 -3.12 4.93 10.14
CA LEU A 58 -1.99 5.73 9.65
C LEU A 58 -0.84 4.81 9.27
N TYR A 59 -0.35 4.93 8.04
CA TYR A 59 0.92 4.34 7.62
C TYR A 59 2.01 5.40 7.57
N ILE A 60 3.19 5.06 8.10
CA ILE A 60 4.38 5.90 8.08
C ILE A 60 5.55 5.05 7.62
N SER A 61 6.30 5.53 6.64
CA SER A 61 7.64 4.99 6.34
C SER A 61 8.70 6.06 6.59
N SER A 62 9.89 5.62 7.01
CA SER A 62 10.99 6.51 7.36
C SER A 62 12.20 6.28 6.47
N ASN A 63 12.79 7.37 5.98
CA ASN A 63 14.12 7.34 5.38
C ASN A 63 15.19 7.71 6.41
N ASP A 64 15.04 8.90 7.00
CA ASP A 64 15.93 9.44 8.03
C ASP A 64 15.23 10.47 8.94
N GLY A 65 13.90 10.51 8.90
CA GLY A 65 13.08 11.47 9.63
C GLY A 65 12.97 11.19 11.12
N TYR A 66 12.87 12.27 11.90
CA TYR A 66 12.50 12.19 13.32
C TYR A 66 11.00 12.36 13.48
N MET A 67 10.40 11.58 14.38
CA MET A 67 8.98 11.65 14.70
C MET A 67 8.76 11.96 16.16
N LEU A 68 7.85 12.90 16.42
CA LEU A 68 7.37 13.17 17.77
C LEU A 68 6.58 11.97 18.29
N ASN A 69 6.76 11.66 19.57
CA ASN A 69 6.05 10.59 20.27
C ASN A 69 6.25 9.20 19.63
N PHE A 70 7.41 8.96 19.01
CA PHE A 70 7.68 7.73 18.25
C PHE A 70 7.30 6.43 18.99
N ALA A 71 7.78 6.24 20.22
CA ALA A 71 7.48 5.02 20.97
C ALA A 71 6.00 4.89 21.33
N GLU A 72 5.35 6.01 21.62
CA GLU A 72 3.91 6.05 21.92
C GLU A 72 3.09 5.63 20.70
N ILE A 73 3.42 6.11 19.50
CA ILE A 73 2.65 5.83 18.27
C ILE A 73 2.97 4.45 17.68
N THR A 74 4.24 4.06 17.62
CA THR A 74 4.67 2.84 16.91
C THR A 74 4.75 1.64 17.82
N GLY A 75 4.87 1.84 19.14
CA GLY A 75 5.16 0.76 20.07
C GLY A 75 6.59 0.23 19.99
N LEU A 76 7.49 1.00 19.38
CA LEU A 76 8.91 0.66 19.24
C LEU A 76 9.78 1.72 19.92
N THR A 77 10.83 1.26 20.60
CA THR A 77 11.87 2.16 21.14
C THR A 77 13.16 2.00 20.35
N VAL A 78 13.66 3.10 19.78
CA VAL A 78 14.96 3.13 19.09
C VAL A 78 16.08 2.95 20.11
N GLN A 79 16.83 1.86 20.00
CA GLN A 79 18.00 1.56 20.84
C GLN A 79 19.28 2.12 20.24
N ASN A 80 19.41 2.02 18.92
CA ASN A 80 20.62 2.41 18.21
C ASN A 80 20.31 2.85 16.76
N ARG A 81 21.24 3.60 16.19
CA ARG A 81 21.22 4.00 14.78
C ARG A 81 22.60 3.85 14.17
N SER A 82 22.71 3.04 13.13
CA SER A 82 23.95 2.80 12.41
C SER A 82 23.77 3.00 10.90
N ARG A 83 24.87 3.28 10.18
CA ARG A 83 24.85 3.26 8.71
C ARG A 83 24.86 1.82 8.23
N ARG A 84 24.06 1.51 7.22
CA ARG A 84 24.05 0.17 6.62
C ARG A 84 25.29 -0.04 5.76
N ALA A 85 25.82 -1.26 5.78
CA ALA A 85 26.89 -1.69 4.88
C ALA A 85 26.34 -2.22 3.54
N SER A 86 25.08 -2.66 3.51
CA SER A 86 24.39 -3.21 2.35
C SER A 86 22.89 -2.87 2.40
N GLU A 87 22.17 -3.19 1.33
CA GLU A 87 20.70 -3.14 1.32
C GLU A 87 20.11 -4.03 2.43
N ALA A 88 18.91 -3.66 2.89
CA ALA A 88 18.18 -4.39 3.91
C ALA A 88 17.48 -5.60 3.27
N LYS A 89 17.69 -6.78 3.85
CA LYS A 89 16.91 -7.98 3.53
C LYS A 89 15.70 -8.02 4.46
N VAL A 90 14.52 -8.19 3.90
CA VAL A 90 13.25 -8.11 4.64
C VAL A 90 12.47 -9.38 4.39
N LEU A 91 11.99 -10.00 5.47
CA LEU A 91 11.11 -11.15 5.46
C LEU A 91 9.70 -10.66 5.81
N LEU A 92 8.83 -10.55 4.80
CA LEU A 92 7.43 -10.14 4.96
C LEU A 92 6.54 -11.38 5.15
N GLY A 93 5.74 -11.44 6.21
CA GLY A 93 4.81 -12.57 6.46
C GLY A 93 5.05 -13.36 7.75
N GLY A 94 6.06 -13.00 8.56
CA GLY A 94 6.33 -13.63 9.85
C GLY A 94 7.00 -15.02 9.76
N VAL A 95 6.78 -15.87 10.78
CA VAL A 95 7.40 -17.21 10.88
C VAL A 95 6.58 -18.23 10.06
N GLY A 96 6.97 -18.46 8.81
CA GLY A 96 6.30 -19.38 7.89
C GLY A 96 6.59 -19.06 6.43
N GLU A 97 5.55 -19.09 5.59
CA GLU A 97 5.63 -18.50 4.24
C GLU A 97 5.92 -17.01 4.35
N HIS A 98 7.00 -16.59 3.71
CA HIS A 98 7.43 -15.21 3.70
C HIS A 98 7.86 -14.81 2.30
N THR A 99 7.66 -13.54 1.99
CA THR A 99 8.21 -12.91 0.79
C THR A 99 9.51 -12.23 1.16
N GLU A 100 10.60 -12.63 0.51
CA GLU A 100 11.88 -11.95 0.64
C GLU A 100 11.90 -10.68 -0.21
N LEU A 101 12.25 -9.55 0.41
CA LEU A 101 12.46 -8.28 -0.26
C LEU A 101 13.88 -7.79 0.00
N THR A 102 14.48 -7.15 -0.98
CA THR A 102 15.73 -6.38 -0.80
C THR A 102 15.43 -4.91 -1.04
N LEU A 103 15.63 -4.09 -0.02
CA LEU A 103 15.28 -2.68 -0.03
C LEU A 103 16.49 -1.80 0.29
N PRO A 104 16.67 -0.67 -0.42
CA PRO A 104 17.69 0.30 -0.07
C PRO A 104 17.33 0.98 1.26
N GLY A 105 18.36 1.38 1.99
CA GLY A 105 18.21 2.18 3.20
C GLY A 105 19.58 2.67 3.67
N THR A 106 19.71 3.96 3.99
CA THR A 106 21.01 4.48 4.43
C THR A 106 21.32 4.09 5.88
N PHE A 107 20.28 4.00 6.72
CA PHE A 107 20.42 3.73 8.14
C PHE A 107 19.67 2.47 8.57
N LYS A 108 20.22 1.78 9.58
CA LYS A 108 19.54 0.77 10.36
C LYS A 108 19.21 1.37 11.72
N LEU A 109 17.93 1.33 12.07
CA LEU A 109 17.45 1.60 13.41
C LEU A 109 17.26 0.25 14.09
N GLU A 110 17.91 0.06 15.23
CA GLU A 110 17.70 -1.11 16.08
C GLU A 110 16.57 -0.81 17.05
N PHE A 111 15.55 -1.66 17.10
CA PHE A 111 14.37 -1.44 17.93
C PHE A 111 14.26 -2.46 19.06
N SER A 112 13.86 -1.98 20.23
CA SER A 112 13.07 -2.78 21.17
C SER A 112 11.62 -2.74 20.70
N ASN A 113 10.97 -3.90 20.62
CA ASN A 113 9.55 -3.98 20.35
C ASN A 113 8.78 -4.05 21.68
N ASP A 114 8.08 -2.98 22.00
CA ASP A 114 7.43 -2.83 23.31
C ASP A 114 5.98 -3.34 23.27
N ARG A 115 5.30 -3.21 22.12
CA ARG A 115 3.88 -3.59 21.96
C ARG A 115 3.39 -3.79 20.51
N ALA A 116 4.26 -3.67 19.51
CA ALA A 116 3.86 -3.72 18.11
C ALA A 116 3.78 -5.16 17.59
N GLU A 117 2.82 -5.45 16.73
CA GLU A 117 2.81 -6.66 15.91
C GLU A 117 3.87 -6.50 14.80
N ILE A 118 4.74 -7.49 14.64
CA ILE A 118 5.77 -7.48 13.58
C ILE A 118 5.20 -8.20 12.34
N LEU A 119 5.06 -7.44 11.25
CA LEU A 119 4.56 -7.94 9.97
C LEU A 119 5.72 -8.27 9.01
N ALA A 120 6.83 -7.54 9.15
CA ALA A 120 8.07 -7.84 8.46
C ALA A 120 9.28 -7.52 9.34
N ALA A 121 10.34 -8.30 9.20
CA ALA A 121 11.59 -8.12 9.93
C ALA A 121 12.81 -8.40 9.05
N GLU A 122 13.98 -7.90 9.47
CA GLU A 122 15.26 -8.38 8.96
C GLU A 122 15.56 -9.80 9.52
N PRO A 123 16.50 -10.56 8.94
CA PRO A 123 16.84 -11.93 9.41
C PRO A 123 17.32 -12.02 10.86
N ASP A 124 17.78 -10.92 11.45
CA ASP A 124 18.16 -10.83 12.86
C ASP A 124 16.98 -10.54 13.80
N GLY A 125 15.76 -10.48 13.25
CA GLY A 125 14.53 -10.19 13.99
C GLY A 125 14.26 -8.70 14.17
N ASN A 126 15.12 -7.81 13.66
CA ASN A 126 14.89 -6.37 13.80
C ASN A 126 13.63 -5.94 13.00
N PRO A 127 12.66 -5.25 13.63
CA PRO A 127 11.40 -4.88 12.98
C PRO A 127 11.60 -3.97 11.76
N VAL A 128 10.90 -4.31 10.66
CA VAL A 128 10.84 -3.52 9.43
C VAL A 128 9.47 -2.92 9.23
N LEU A 129 8.42 -3.75 9.17
CA LEU A 129 7.03 -3.32 9.11
C LEU A 129 6.31 -3.80 10.35
N THR A 130 5.64 -2.88 11.02
CA THR A 130 4.92 -3.17 12.27
C THR A 130 3.52 -2.58 12.26
N LYS A 131 2.62 -3.15 13.06
CA LYS A 131 1.28 -2.63 13.33
C LYS A 131 1.11 -2.43 14.83
N ALA A 132 0.59 -1.28 15.21
CA ALA A 132 0.44 -0.87 16.60
C ALA A 132 -0.93 -0.21 16.80
N SER A 133 -1.62 -0.52 17.90
CA SER A 133 -2.83 0.23 18.26
C SER A 133 -2.47 1.65 18.73
N TYR A 134 -3.34 2.62 18.42
CA TYR A 134 -3.25 3.99 18.91
C TYR A 134 -4.67 4.57 19.09
N GLY A 135 -5.12 4.70 20.33
CA GLY A 135 -6.53 4.99 20.62
C GLY A 135 -7.44 3.89 20.05
N LYS A 136 -8.40 4.27 19.20
CA LYS A 136 -9.32 3.37 18.50
C LYS A 136 -8.80 2.93 17.12
N GLY A 137 -7.71 3.53 16.64
CA GLY A 137 -7.15 3.26 15.32
C GLY A 137 -5.83 2.49 15.35
N TRP A 138 -5.16 2.48 14.20
CA TRP A 138 -3.95 1.70 13.98
C TRP A 138 -2.83 2.54 13.36
N VAL A 139 -1.59 2.25 13.75
CA VAL A 139 -0.39 2.81 13.17
C VAL A 139 0.43 1.68 12.56
N TYR A 140 0.70 1.78 11.26
CA TYR A 140 1.67 0.96 10.56
C TYR A 140 2.97 1.74 10.40
N PHE A 141 4.09 1.17 10.84
CA PHE A 141 5.40 1.81 10.70
C PHE A 141 6.35 0.93 9.90
N CYS A 142 6.94 1.53 8.86
CA CYS A 142 7.99 0.95 8.02
C CYS A 142 9.32 1.67 8.26
N SER A 143 10.34 0.94 8.74
CA SER A 143 11.66 1.52 9.05
C SER A 143 12.56 1.74 7.83
N LEU A 144 12.05 1.49 6.62
CA LEU A 144 12.77 1.60 5.36
C LEU A 144 12.07 2.55 4.36
N PRO A 145 12.82 3.22 3.48
CA PRO A 145 12.29 4.18 2.51
C PRO A 145 11.68 3.50 1.27
N LEU A 146 10.64 2.69 1.48
CA LEU A 146 9.98 1.88 0.46
C LEU A 146 9.57 2.67 -0.79
N GLU A 147 9.00 3.86 -0.61
CA GLU A 147 8.50 4.67 -1.71
C GLU A 147 9.63 5.34 -2.49
N LEU A 148 10.74 5.69 -1.83
CA LEU A 148 11.93 6.14 -2.54
C LEU A 148 12.53 5.00 -3.35
N ALA A 149 12.61 3.79 -2.80
CA ALA A 149 13.06 2.60 -3.52
C ALA A 149 12.26 2.39 -4.81
N MET A 150 10.92 2.44 -4.71
CA MET A 150 10.02 2.35 -5.87
C MET A 150 10.29 3.42 -6.94
N SER A 151 10.63 4.65 -6.54
CA SER A 151 10.78 5.76 -7.48
C SER A 151 12.19 5.98 -8.03
N GLN A 152 13.23 5.51 -7.33
CA GLN A 152 14.63 5.83 -7.65
C GLN A 152 15.41 4.65 -8.22
N GLN A 153 14.95 3.42 -8.03
CA GLN A 153 15.63 2.24 -8.56
C GLN A 153 15.11 1.89 -9.96
N PRO A 154 15.97 1.86 -10.99
CA PRO A 154 15.58 1.43 -12.33
C PRO A 154 14.99 0.01 -12.31
N GLY A 155 13.90 -0.22 -13.05
CA GLY A 155 13.27 -1.53 -13.18
C GLY A 155 12.20 -1.83 -12.14
N VAL A 156 12.22 -1.20 -10.96
CA VAL A 156 11.33 -1.56 -9.85
C VAL A 156 9.86 -1.35 -10.18
N SER A 157 9.51 -0.25 -10.84
CA SER A 157 8.11 0.10 -11.11
C SER A 157 7.40 -0.80 -12.12
N TYR A 158 8.15 -1.54 -12.96
CA TYR A 158 7.60 -2.36 -14.04
C TYR A 158 8.05 -3.83 -14.01
N GLN A 159 8.73 -4.25 -12.93
CA GLN A 159 9.12 -5.65 -12.69
C GLN A 159 8.63 -6.13 -11.30
N PRO A 160 7.32 -6.13 -11.03
CA PRO A 160 6.78 -6.44 -9.71
C PRO A 160 7.08 -7.87 -9.23
N ASP A 161 7.33 -8.83 -10.14
CA ASP A 161 7.74 -10.19 -9.76
C ASP A 161 9.16 -10.24 -9.19
N LYS A 162 10.05 -9.39 -9.73
CA LYS A 162 11.43 -9.28 -9.25
C LYS A 162 11.54 -8.37 -8.02
N PHE A 163 10.68 -7.36 -7.95
CA PHE A 163 10.63 -6.38 -6.86
C PHE A 163 9.21 -6.25 -6.31
N PRO A 164 8.72 -7.21 -5.50
CA PRO A 164 7.34 -7.24 -5.03
C PRO A 164 7.09 -6.27 -3.85
N PHE A 165 7.56 -5.02 -3.98
CA PHE A 165 7.46 -3.98 -2.95
C PHE A 165 6.01 -3.62 -2.62
N TRP A 166 5.11 -3.77 -3.59
CA TRP A 166 3.67 -3.56 -3.41
C TRP A 166 3.04 -4.51 -2.37
N ARG A 167 3.66 -5.67 -2.08
CA ARG A 167 3.19 -6.59 -1.03
C ARG A 167 3.17 -5.94 0.36
N MET A 168 4.05 -4.97 0.60
CA MET A 168 4.02 -4.16 1.83
C MET A 168 2.76 -3.28 1.86
N TYR A 169 2.39 -2.68 0.72
CA TYR A 169 1.18 -1.87 0.58
C TYR A 169 -0.09 -2.71 0.66
N GLU A 170 -0.10 -3.89 0.04
CA GLU A 170 -1.18 -4.88 0.17
C GLU A 170 -1.41 -5.28 1.64
N THR A 171 -0.33 -5.45 2.40
CA THR A 171 -0.40 -5.81 3.83
C THR A 171 -1.09 -4.73 4.66
N ILE A 172 -0.77 -3.45 4.41
CA ILE A 172 -1.34 -2.32 5.18
C ILE A 172 -2.72 -1.89 4.68
N SER A 173 -3.10 -2.23 3.45
CA SER A 173 -4.32 -1.75 2.80
C SER A 173 -5.49 -2.74 2.85
N ARG A 174 -5.32 -3.94 3.41
CA ARG A 174 -6.36 -5.00 3.43
C ARG A 174 -7.75 -4.49 3.88
N GLU A 175 -7.79 -3.66 4.91
CA GLU A 175 -9.05 -3.09 5.43
C GLU A 175 -9.67 -2.07 4.46
N VAL A 176 -8.85 -1.34 3.70
CA VAL A 176 -9.27 -0.34 2.70
C VAL A 176 -9.70 -1.00 1.40
N LEU A 177 -9.04 -2.09 0.99
CA LEU A 177 -9.40 -2.84 -0.21
C LEU A 177 -10.84 -3.35 -0.16
N ASN A 178 -11.37 -3.68 1.02
CA ASN A 178 -12.76 -4.14 1.20
C ASN A 178 -13.85 -3.16 0.71
N VAL A 179 -13.49 -1.91 0.42
CA VAL A 179 -14.41 -0.89 -0.10
C VAL A 179 -14.63 -1.06 -1.62
N ARG A 180 -13.65 -1.60 -2.35
CA ARG A 180 -13.78 -1.83 -3.80
C ARG A 180 -14.77 -2.96 -4.10
N VAL A 181 -15.39 -2.85 -5.26
CA VAL A 181 -16.31 -3.85 -5.81
C VAL A 181 -15.54 -4.83 -6.68
N LEU A 182 -14.58 -4.34 -7.46
CA LEU A 182 -13.80 -5.12 -8.40
C LEU A 182 -12.36 -5.28 -7.92
N HIS A 183 -11.91 -6.53 -7.92
CA HIS A 183 -10.55 -6.92 -7.56
C HIS A 183 -9.90 -7.74 -8.67
N VAL A 184 -8.62 -7.48 -8.89
CA VAL A 184 -7.73 -8.27 -9.73
C VAL A 184 -6.43 -8.48 -8.95
N ASN A 185 -5.93 -9.72 -8.95
CA ASN A 185 -4.66 -10.06 -8.33
C ASN A 185 -3.52 -10.03 -9.36
N GLU A 186 -3.32 -8.88 -10.00
CA GLU A 186 -2.25 -8.65 -10.97
C GLU A 186 -1.72 -7.21 -10.79
N PRO A 187 -0.50 -7.01 -10.26
CA PRO A 187 0.04 -5.68 -9.96
C PRO A 187 0.20 -4.79 -11.19
N LEU A 188 0.27 -5.35 -12.41
CA LEU A 188 0.34 -4.57 -13.65
C LEU A 188 -1.03 -4.18 -14.21
N ILE A 189 -2.14 -4.59 -13.58
CA ILE A 189 -3.48 -4.09 -13.90
C ILE A 189 -3.88 -2.96 -12.94
N GLY A 190 -3.90 -1.73 -13.45
CA GLY A 190 -4.44 -0.59 -12.74
C GLY A 190 -5.96 -0.58 -12.77
N ILE A 191 -6.61 -0.39 -11.62
CA ILE A 191 -8.08 -0.30 -11.52
C ILE A 191 -8.49 1.06 -10.95
N THR A 192 -9.52 1.65 -11.55
CA THR A 192 -10.30 2.75 -10.95
C THR A 192 -11.79 2.46 -11.05
N GLU A 193 -12.53 2.77 -9.99
CA GLU A 193 -13.99 2.66 -9.95
C GLU A 193 -14.63 4.04 -9.92
N HIS A 194 -15.67 4.22 -10.71
CA HIS A 194 -16.42 5.47 -10.86
C HIS A 194 -17.88 5.17 -10.51
N PRO A 195 -18.31 5.42 -9.27
CA PRO A 195 -19.70 5.23 -8.88
C PRO A 195 -20.62 6.14 -9.70
N SER A 196 -21.66 5.55 -10.29
CA SER A 196 -22.74 6.30 -10.96
C SER A 196 -23.92 6.50 -10.01
N ASP A 197 -24.22 5.47 -9.20
CA ASP A 197 -25.16 5.51 -8.09
C ASP A 197 -24.78 4.44 -7.02
N GLU A 198 -25.66 4.19 -6.04
CA GLU A 198 -25.41 3.21 -4.96
C GLU A 198 -25.30 1.76 -5.44
N SER A 199 -25.92 1.45 -6.59
CA SER A 199 -26.07 0.11 -7.16
C SER A 199 -25.35 -0.08 -8.49
N SER A 200 -24.74 0.96 -9.04
CA SER A 200 -24.06 0.91 -10.33
C SER A 200 -22.75 1.68 -10.36
N ARG A 201 -21.75 1.08 -11.01
CA ARG A 201 -20.39 1.65 -11.13
C ARG A 201 -19.79 1.33 -12.49
N ILE A 202 -18.93 2.22 -12.97
CA ILE A 202 -18.05 1.94 -14.10
C ILE A 202 -16.67 1.61 -13.54
N ALA A 203 -16.09 0.49 -13.94
CA ALA A 203 -14.71 0.15 -13.62
C ALA A 203 -13.85 0.23 -14.88
N VAL A 204 -12.69 0.86 -14.74
CA VAL A 204 -11.67 0.96 -15.78
C VAL A 204 -10.45 0.18 -15.31
N LEU A 205 -10.09 -0.83 -16.08
CA LEU A 205 -8.89 -1.64 -15.91
C LEU A 205 -7.89 -1.29 -17.00
N ILE A 206 -6.63 -1.06 -16.66
CA ILE A 206 -5.57 -0.72 -17.61
C ILE A 206 -4.40 -1.68 -17.42
N ASN A 207 -3.98 -2.32 -18.50
CA ASN A 207 -2.78 -3.15 -18.51
C ASN A 207 -1.56 -2.27 -18.76
N TYR A 208 -0.73 -2.08 -17.73
CA TYR A 208 0.51 -1.29 -17.85
C TYR A 208 1.71 -2.09 -18.39
N SER A 209 1.52 -3.38 -18.66
CA SER A 209 2.58 -4.22 -19.19
C SER A 209 2.67 -4.12 -20.73
N PRO A 210 3.86 -4.41 -21.30
CA PRO A 210 4.02 -4.56 -22.74
C PRO A 210 3.52 -5.92 -23.26
N GLU A 211 2.92 -6.75 -22.41
CA GLU A 211 2.46 -8.10 -22.72
C GLU A 211 0.94 -8.20 -22.56
N VAL A 212 0.34 -9.23 -23.15
CA VAL A 212 -1.08 -9.49 -22.96
C VAL A 212 -1.28 -10.08 -21.57
N ASN A 213 -2.27 -9.56 -20.83
CA ASN A 213 -2.65 -10.12 -19.54
C ASN A 213 -4.01 -10.81 -19.62
N GLU A 214 -4.05 -12.08 -19.21
CA GLU A 214 -5.29 -12.80 -18.91
C GLU A 214 -5.48 -12.81 -17.40
N VAL A 215 -6.50 -12.12 -16.92
CA VAL A 215 -6.73 -11.92 -15.49
C VAL A 215 -8.11 -12.36 -15.06
N GLN A 216 -8.17 -12.86 -13.83
CA GLN A 216 -9.39 -13.21 -13.13
C GLN A 216 -9.96 -11.98 -12.42
N LEU A 217 -11.22 -11.66 -12.72
CA LEU A 217 -11.98 -10.67 -11.99
C LEU A 217 -12.66 -11.33 -10.78
N THR A 218 -12.50 -10.71 -9.62
CA THR A 218 -13.25 -11.03 -8.42
C THR A 218 -14.15 -9.86 -8.06
N LEU A 219 -15.46 -10.13 -7.97
CA LEU A 219 -16.46 -9.14 -7.59
C LEU A 219 -16.89 -9.33 -6.15
N LYS A 220 -17.16 -8.22 -5.46
CA LYS A 220 -17.78 -8.23 -4.14
C LYS A 220 -19.15 -8.90 -4.20
N ALA A 221 -19.48 -9.67 -3.16
CA ALA A 221 -20.74 -10.42 -3.11
C ALA A 221 -21.97 -9.54 -3.43
N GLY A 222 -22.83 -10.03 -4.31
CA GLY A 222 -24.01 -9.32 -4.84
C GLY A 222 -23.74 -8.56 -6.14
N TRP A 223 -22.51 -8.13 -6.39
CA TRP A 223 -22.17 -7.43 -7.63
C TRP A 223 -21.95 -8.39 -8.80
N ARG A 224 -22.35 -7.95 -9.99
CA ARG A 224 -22.15 -8.65 -11.27
C ARG A 224 -21.63 -7.71 -12.35
N LEU A 225 -20.99 -8.29 -13.36
CA LEU A 225 -20.65 -7.61 -14.60
C LEU A 225 -21.92 -7.51 -15.46
N ASP A 226 -22.37 -6.28 -15.71
CA ASP A 226 -23.58 -5.97 -16.48
C ASP A 226 -23.25 -5.85 -17.97
N GLU A 227 -22.21 -5.09 -18.29
CA GLU A 227 -21.85 -4.76 -19.67
C GLU A 227 -20.35 -4.54 -19.84
N SER A 228 -19.80 -4.98 -20.97
CA SER A 228 -18.46 -4.62 -21.45
C SER A 228 -18.56 -3.41 -22.37
N LEU A 229 -18.14 -2.25 -21.89
CA LEU A 229 -18.19 -0.98 -22.63
C LEU A 229 -17.01 -0.83 -23.60
N TYR A 230 -15.86 -1.44 -23.28
CA TYR A 230 -14.67 -1.44 -24.14
C TYR A 230 -13.78 -2.65 -23.84
N GLY A 231 -13.18 -3.21 -24.89
CA GLY A 231 -12.31 -4.39 -24.85
C GLY A 231 -13.05 -5.70 -25.16
N ASN A 232 -12.33 -6.83 -25.04
CA ASN A 232 -12.86 -8.14 -25.40
C ASN A 232 -13.94 -8.63 -24.44
N LEU A 233 -14.92 -9.39 -24.95
CA LEU A 233 -15.97 -9.97 -24.12
C LEU A 233 -15.37 -10.90 -23.04
N PRO A 234 -15.79 -10.74 -21.76
CA PRO A 234 -15.39 -11.65 -20.71
C PRO A 234 -15.77 -13.09 -21.01
N GLN A 235 -14.91 -14.03 -20.60
CA GLN A 235 -15.23 -15.45 -20.60
C GLN A 235 -15.58 -15.88 -19.18
N GLU A 236 -16.76 -16.45 -19.00
CA GLU A 236 -17.13 -17.07 -17.73
C GLU A 236 -16.76 -18.56 -17.77
N ARG A 237 -15.92 -19.00 -16.82
CA ARG A 237 -15.55 -20.41 -16.64
C ARG A 237 -15.63 -20.75 -15.17
N ASP A 238 -16.40 -21.78 -14.82
CA ASP A 238 -16.51 -22.28 -13.44
C ASP A 238 -16.85 -21.19 -12.40
N GLY A 239 -17.75 -20.26 -12.74
CA GLY A 239 -18.14 -19.14 -11.88
C GLY A 239 -17.09 -18.05 -11.74
N THR A 240 -16.04 -18.10 -12.56
CA THR A 240 -14.96 -17.11 -12.62
C THR A 240 -15.06 -16.30 -13.90
N ILE A 241 -14.93 -14.99 -13.78
CA ILE A 241 -14.90 -14.07 -14.94
C ILE A 241 -13.44 -13.85 -15.34
N LEU A 242 -13.07 -14.33 -16.51
CA LEU A 242 -11.76 -14.14 -17.11
C LEU A 242 -11.82 -13.07 -18.19
N ILE A 243 -10.87 -12.14 -18.17
CA ILE A 243 -10.73 -11.11 -19.19
C ILE A 243 -9.33 -11.11 -19.75
N LYS A 244 -9.21 -10.71 -21.01
CA LYS A 244 -7.94 -10.55 -21.71
C LYS A 244 -7.77 -9.08 -22.08
N ILE A 245 -6.72 -8.45 -21.56
CA ILE A 245 -6.39 -7.04 -21.82
C ILE A 245 -5.09 -6.99 -22.62
N GLU A 246 -5.14 -6.38 -23.80
CA GLU A 246 -3.99 -6.21 -24.68
C GLU A 246 -2.92 -5.28 -24.06
N PRO A 247 -1.67 -5.30 -24.54
CA PRO A 247 -0.60 -4.47 -24.00
C PRO A 247 -0.93 -2.99 -24.04
N ASN A 248 -0.75 -2.29 -22.91
CA ASN A 248 -1.02 -0.85 -22.80
C ASN A 248 -2.46 -0.44 -23.15
N ASP A 249 -3.40 -1.39 -23.10
CA ASP A 249 -4.81 -1.17 -23.43
C ASP A 249 -5.69 -1.20 -22.16
N ALA A 250 -6.94 -0.79 -22.34
CA ALA A 250 -7.94 -0.77 -21.29
C ALA A 250 -9.00 -1.85 -21.47
N PHE A 251 -9.69 -2.15 -20.38
CA PHE A 251 -10.95 -2.87 -20.36
C PHE A 251 -11.92 -2.07 -19.49
N ILE A 252 -13.10 -1.75 -20.02
CA ILE A 252 -14.07 -0.88 -19.34
C ILE A 252 -15.37 -1.65 -19.18
N VAL A 253 -15.86 -1.74 -17.94
CA VAL A 253 -17.08 -2.46 -17.61
C VAL A 253 -18.03 -1.66 -16.77
N LYS A 254 -19.31 -1.97 -16.93
CA LYS A 254 -20.36 -1.57 -16.03
C LYS A 254 -20.66 -2.70 -15.06
N LEU A 255 -20.72 -2.38 -13.77
CA LEU A 255 -21.03 -3.28 -12.67
C LEU A 255 -22.36 -2.89 -12.06
N SER A 256 -23.16 -3.89 -11.65
CA SER A 256 -24.44 -3.69 -10.97
C SER A 256 -24.57 -4.59 -9.74
N TYR A 257 -25.29 -4.13 -8.71
CA TYR A 257 -25.68 -4.90 -7.53
C TYR A 257 -27.03 -5.62 -7.73
#